data_AF-A0A7Y8IQI4-F1
#
_entry.id   AF-A0A7Y8IQI4-F1
#
_cell.length_a   1.000
_cell.length_b   1.000
_cell.length_c   1.000
_cell.angle_alpha   90.00
_cell.angle_beta   90.00
_cell.angle_gamma   90.00
#
_symmetry.space_group_name_H-M   'P 1'
#
loop_
_entity.id
_entity.type
_entity.pdbx_description
1 polymer ?
#
loop_
_entity_poly.entity_id
_entity_poly.type
_entity_poly.pdbx_seq_one_letter_code
_entity_poly.pdbx_strand_id
1 'polypeptide(L)' 'MALRNTSQEGLKEGWTRATFIIRTEYLEKLKTCAYWERKKIKETIDEALRLFLKEKKNRKKTNKRHINN' A
#
# COMPACT_ATOMS: atom_id res chain seq x y z
N MET A 1 -14.64 9.80 16.46
CA MET A 1 -14.41 10.77 15.38
C MET A 1 -13.09 10.41 14.73
N ALA A 2 -13.09 9.83 13.53
CA ALA A 2 -11.85 9.41 12.87
C ALA A 2 -11.03 10.67 12.52
N LEU A 3 -9.77 10.71 12.95
CA LEU A 3 -8.81 11.76 12.59
C LEU A 3 -8.58 11.73 11.08
N ARG A 4 -9.38 12.49 10.34
CA ARG A 4 -9.24 12.65 8.89
C ARG A 4 -8.07 13.60 8.65
N ASN A 5 -6.90 13.04 8.36
CA ASN A 5 -5.74 13.84 8.00
C ASN A 5 -5.79 14.19 6.50
N THR A 6 -5.07 15.21 6.06
CA THR A 6 -5.08 15.70 4.67
C THR A 6 -4.87 14.60 3.61
N SER A 7 -4.09 13.56 3.93
CA SER A 7 -3.87 12.39 3.07
C SER A 7 -5.13 11.58 2.75
N GLN A 8 -6.19 11.70 3.56
CA GLN A 8 -7.48 11.00 3.42
C GLN A 8 -8.60 11.89 2.86
N GLU A 9 -8.34 13.20 2.71
CA GLU A 9 -9.29 14.12 2.12
C GLU A 9 -9.64 13.70 0.68
N GLY A 10 -10.93 13.73 0.34
CA GLY A 10 -11.45 13.27 -0.96
C GLY A 10 -11.35 11.76 -1.24
N LEU A 11 -10.83 10.94 -0.32
CA LEU A 11 -10.75 9.48 -0.50
C LEU A 11 -11.96 8.76 0.12
N LYS A 12 -12.19 7.54 -0.36
CA LYS A 12 -13.13 6.58 0.25
C LYS A 12 -12.59 6.13 1.62
N GLU A 13 -13.49 5.71 2.50
CA GLU A 13 -13.12 5.18 3.82
C GLU A 13 -12.13 4.00 3.69
N GLY A 14 -11.14 3.95 4.57
CA GLY A 14 -10.07 2.93 4.54
C GLY A 14 -8.96 3.16 3.50
N TRP A 15 -9.03 4.19 2.66
CA TRP A 15 -7.97 4.54 1.71
C TRP A 15 -7.06 5.64 2.24
N THR A 16 -5.79 5.60 1.84
CA THR A 16 -4.81 6.64 2.15
C THR A 16 -3.89 6.90 0.95
N ARG A 17 -3.38 8.13 0.84
CA ARG A 17 -2.31 8.48 -0.09
C ARG A 17 -0.95 8.22 0.56
N ALA A 18 -0.08 7.51 -0.14
CA ALA A 18 1.29 7.29 0.28
C ALA A 18 2.22 7.44 -0.93
N THR A 19 3.38 8.07 -0.71
CA THR A 19 4.42 8.24 -1.72
C THR A 19 5.49 7.19 -1.50
N PHE A 20 5.78 6.41 -2.54
CA PHE A 20 6.83 5.39 -2.50
C PHE A 20 7.85 5.68 -3.59
N ILE A 21 9.12 5.42 -3.28
CA ILE A 21 10.19 5.37 -4.28
C ILE A 21 10.22 3.95 -4.83
N ILE A 22 10.12 3.79 -6.14
CA ILE A 22 10.12 2.50 -6.83
C ILE A 22 11.16 2.49 -7.94
N ARG A 23 11.65 1.30 -8.32
CA ARG A 23 12.56 1.17 -9.47
C ARG A 23 11.82 1.52 -10.76
N THR A 24 12.47 2.28 -11.65
CA THR A 24 11.90 2.69 -12.94
C THR A 24 11.43 1.50 -13.77
N GLU A 25 12.21 0.41 -13.80
CA GLU A 25 11.83 -0.83 -14.49
C GLU A 25 10.50 -1.43 -14.00
N TYR A 26 10.17 -1.29 -12.71
CA TYR A 26 8.92 -1.80 -12.15
C TYR A 26 7.76 -0.89 -12.53
N LEU A 27 7.97 0.42 -12.55
CA LEU A 27 6.97 1.37 -13.01
C LEU A 27 6.57 1.11 -14.46
N GLU A 28 7.53 0.88 -15.36
CA GLU A 28 7.24 0.61 -16.77
C GLU A 28 6.52 -0.72 -16.98
N LYS A 29 6.88 -1.76 -16.21
CA LYS A 29 6.15 -3.04 -16.21
C LYS A 29 4.71 -2.85 -15.71
N LEU A 30 4.50 -2.12 -14.61
CA LEU A 30 3.17 -1.83 -14.07
C LEU A 30 2.29 -1.07 -15.08
N LYS A 31 2.85 -0.06 -15.78
CA LYS A 31 2.15 0.67 -16.85
C LYS A 31 1.73 -0.26 -17.99
N THR A 32 2.65 -1.12 -18.41
CA THR A 32 2.41 -2.08 -19.50
C THR A 32 1.30 -3.06 -19.14
N CYS A 33 1.37 -3.66 -17.93
CA CYS A 33 0.32 -4.55 -17.43
C CYS A 33 -1.04 -3.85 -17.37
N ALA A 34 -1.08 -2.64 -16.80
CA ALA A 34 -2.31 -1.85 -16.71
C ALA A 34 -2.92 -1.56 -18.09
N TYR A 35 -2.08 -1.24 -19.08
CA TYR A 35 -2.53 -0.99 -20.44
C TYR A 35 -3.17 -2.22 -21.10
N TRP A 36 -2.48 -3.37 -21.06
CA TRP A 36 -2.97 -4.60 -21.68
C TRP A 36 -4.23 -5.14 -21.00
N GLU A 37 -4.33 -5.01 -19.68
CA GLU A 37 -5.49 -5.46 -18.90
C GLU A 37 -6.62 -4.43 -18.84
N ARG A 38 -6.48 -3.27 -19.51
CA ARG A 38 -7.45 -2.15 -19.47
C ARG A 38 -7.78 -1.69 -18.04
N LYS A 39 -6.80 -1.73 -17.14
CA LYS A 39 -6.92 -1.32 -15.73
C LYS A 39 -6.22 0.01 -15.48
N LYS A 40 -6.58 0.67 -14.38
CA LYS A 40 -5.79 1.79 -13.85
C LYS A 40 -4.56 1.24 -13.14
N ILE A 41 -3.43 1.94 -13.23
CA ILE A 41 -2.18 1.53 -12.56
C ILE A 41 -2.35 1.28 -11.05
N LYS A 42 -3.22 2.05 -10.38
CA LYS A 42 -3.53 1.86 -8.96
C LYS A 42 -4.22 0.52 -8.65
N GLU A 43 -5.00 0.00 -9.59
CA GLU A 43 -5.69 -1.30 -9.44
C GLU A 43 -4.67 -2.42 -9.63
N THR A 44 -3.78 -2.30 -10.62
CA THR A 44 -2.66 -3.23 -10.80
C THR A 44 -1.74 -3.27 -9.57
N ILE A 45 -1.44 -2.11 -8.98
CA ILE A 45 -0.63 -2.03 -7.74
C ILE A 45 -1.38 -2.67 -6.56
N ASP A 46 -2.67 -2.38 -6.39
CA ASP A 46 -3.49 -2.95 -5.30
C ASP A 46 -3.56 -4.48 -5.40
N GLU A 47 -3.78 -5.02 -6.60
CA GLU A 47 -3.77 -6.46 -6.85
C GLU A 47 -2.42 -7.09 -6.53
N ALA A 48 -1.32 -6.48 -6.99
CA ALA A 48 0.04 -6.96 -6.72
C ALA A 48 0.35 -6.96 -5.21
N LEU A 49 0.00 -5.88 -4.50
CA LEU A 49 0.17 -5.78 -3.06
C LEU A 49 -0.68 -6.80 -2.31
N ARG A 50 -1.95 -6.97 -2.71
CA ARG A 50 -2.85 -7.95 -2.10
C ARG A 50 -2.30 -9.36 -2.23
N LEU A 51 -1.80 -9.73 -3.41
CA LEU A 51 -1.18 -11.04 -3.63
C LEU A 51 0.09 -11.20 -2.79
N PHE A 52 0.98 -10.21 -2.79
CA PHE A 52 2.23 -10.25 -2.01
C PHE A 52 2.01 -10.32 -0.50
N LEU A 53 0.97 -9.64 0.01
CA LEU A 53 0.67 -9.56 1.44
C LEU A 53 -0.23 -10.72 1.93
N LYS A 54 -0.96 -11.41 1.05
CA LYS A 54 -1.89 -12.50 1.41
C LYS A 54 -1.27 -13.53 2.35
N GLU A 55 0.00 -13.87 2.14
CA GLU A 55 0.71 -14.90 2.91
C GLU A 55 1.51 -14.33 4.10
N LYS A 56 1.61 -13.00 4.21
CA LYS A 56 2.40 -12.35 5.25
C LYS A 56 1.50 -12.06 6.45
N LYS A 57 1.64 -12.85 7.51
CA LYS A 57 1.04 -12.53 8.80
C LYS A 57 1.59 -11.20 9.29
N ASN A 58 0.71 -10.29 9.69
CA ASN A 58 1.06 -9.08 10.43
C ASN A 58 1.67 -9.50 11.78
N ARG A 59 2.98 -9.77 11.79
CA ARG A 59 3.72 -9.94 13.03
C ARG A 59 3.65 -8.59 13.74
N LYS A 60 2.75 -8.47 14.72
CA LYS A 60 2.77 -7.34 15.65
C LYS A 60 4.17 -7.34 16.25
N LYS A 61 4.97 -6.30 15.98
CA LYS A 61 6.16 -6.05 16.78
C LYS A 61 5.65 -5.82 18.20
N THR A 62 5.73 -6.83 19.06
CA THR A 62 5.50 -6.64 20.48
C THR A 62 6.64 -5.74 20.95
N ASN A 63 6.36 -4.46 21.16
CA ASN A 63 7.27 -3.58 21.88
C ASN A 63 7.30 -4.06 23.34
N LYS A 64 8.08 -5.12 23.61
CA LYS A 64 8.59 -5.38 24.96
C LYS A 64 9.63 -4.29 25.23
N ARG A 65 9.17 -3.10 25.60
CA ARG A 65 10.03 -2.16 26.30
C ARG A 65 10.38 -2.85 27.62
N HIS A 66 11.59 -3.37 27.71
CA HIS A 66 12.18 -3.77 28.98
C HIS A 66 12.15 -2.55 29.90
N ILE A 67 11.26 -2.59 30.88
CA ILE A 67 11.27 -1.68 32.02
C ILE A 67 12.31 -2.30 32.95
N ASN A 68 13.52 -1.76 32.97
CA ASN A 68 14.51 -2.13 33.98
C ASN A 68 14.34 -1.16 35.15
N ASN A 69 14.13 -1.77 36.32
CA ASN A 69 13.93 -1.19 37.64
C ASN A 69 15.21 -0.57 38.18
#